data_AF-A0A946HBA3-F1
#
_entry.id   AF-A0A946HBA3-F1
#
_cell.length_a   1.000
_cell.length_b   1.000
_cell.length_c   1.000
_cell.angle_alpha   90.00
_cell.angle_beta   90.00
_cell.angle_gamma   90.00
#
_symmetry.space_group_name_H-M   'P 1'
#
loop_
_entity.id
_entity.type
_entity.pdbx_description
1 polymer ?
#
loop_
_entity_poly.entity_id
_entity_poly.type
_entity_poly.pdbx_seq_one_letter_code
_entity_poly.pdbx_strand_id
1 'polypeptide(L)' 'CPTAPILPPDAQRLLSDETYYVTENLLALRNTRIGNLMGLCAVTLPIGTPSCGLMLMAGPGEENRLLRLSAAAETALKN' A
#
# COMPACT_ATOMS: atom_id res chain seq x y z
N CYS A 1 2.05 6.09 5.02
CA CYS A 1 2.97 4.99 5.44
C CYS A 1 3.41 4.22 4.19
N PRO A 2 4.40 3.32 4.25
CA PRO A 2 4.64 2.37 3.16
C PRO A 2 3.37 1.57 2.86
N THR A 3 3.07 1.33 1.59
CA THR A 3 1.87 0.56 1.21
C THR A 3 2.02 -0.90 1.63
N ALA A 4 3.12 -1.52 1.22
CA ALA A 4 3.58 -2.81 1.71
C ALA A 4 4.92 -2.60 2.46
N PRO A 5 5.17 -3.33 3.55
CA PRO A 5 6.43 -3.30 4.29
C PRO A 5 7.50 -4.25 3.72
N ILE A 6 7.24 -4.88 2.57
CA ILE A 6 8.14 -5.80 1.88
C ILE A 6 8.20 -5.43 0.40
N LEU A 7 9.29 -5.83 -0.27
CA LEU A 7 9.38 -5.85 -1.72
C LEU A 7 8.56 -7.03 -2.28
N PRO A 8 8.30 -7.07 -3.60
CA PRO A 8 7.64 -8.21 -4.22
C PRO A 8 8.36 -9.53 -3.86
N PRO A 9 7.66 -10.49 -3.24
CA PRO A 9 8.24 -11.79 -2.90
C PRO A 9 8.47 -12.66 -4.14
N ASP A 10 9.18 -13.78 -3.96
CA ASP A 10 9.42 -14.73 -5.04
C ASP A 10 8.13 -15.41 -5.48
N ALA A 11 7.73 -15.20 -6.74
CA ALA A 11 6.47 -15.69 -7.28
C ALA A 11 6.38 -17.22 -7.37
N GLN A 12 7.49 -17.91 -7.68
CA GLN A 12 7.46 -19.37 -7.78
C GLN A 12 7.32 -19.99 -6.39
N ARG A 13 8.06 -19.47 -5.41
CA ARG A 13 7.97 -19.95 -4.03
C ARG A 13 6.60 -19.71 -3.41
N LEU A 14 5.95 -18.58 -3.71
CA LEU A 14 4.58 -18.33 -3.26
C LEU A 14 3.60 -19.43 -3.71
N LEU A 15 3.82 -20.04 -4.88
CA LEU A 15 2.93 -21.06 -5.44
C LEU A 15 3.22 -22.47 -4.89
N SER A 16 4.44 -22.72 -4.42
CA SER A 16 4.89 -24.06 -4.01
C SER A 16 5.10 -24.23 -2.50
N ASP A 17 5.22 -23.15 -1.74
CA ASP A 17 5.54 -23.15 -0.30
C ASP A 17 4.46 -22.38 0.48
N GLU A 18 3.59 -23.13 1.16
CA GLU A 18 2.47 -22.58 1.94
C GLU A 18 2.94 -21.71 3.12
N THR A 19 4.03 -22.09 3.78
CA THR A 19 4.54 -21.34 4.94
C THR A 19 5.12 -20.00 4.48
N TYR A 20 5.83 -20.00 3.35
CA TYR A 20 6.29 -18.78 2.71
C TYR A 20 5.12 -17.89 2.27
N TYR A 21 4.09 -18.47 1.63
CA TYR A 21 2.89 -17.74 1.25
C TYR A 21 2.23 -17.03 2.44
N VAL A 22 1.99 -17.75 3.54
CA VAL A 22 1.36 -17.17 4.74
C VAL A 22 2.17 -15.99 5.26
N THR A 23 3.48 -16.15 5.38
CA THR A 23 4.37 -15.12 5.93
C THR A 23 4.39 -13.86 5.06
N GLU A 24 4.62 -14.02 3.75
CA GLU A 24 4.71 -12.90 2.82
C GLU A 24 3.36 -12.21 2.59
N ASN A 25 2.26 -12.98 2.51
CA ASN A 25 0.93 -12.41 2.35
C ASN A 25 0.51 -11.55 3.56
N LEU A 26 0.81 -12.01 4.78
CA LEU A 26 0.54 -11.24 6.00
C LEU A 26 1.37 -9.95 6.05
N LEU A 27 2.61 -10.00 5.57
CA LEU A 27 3.46 -8.80 5.46
C LEU A 27 2.91 -7.85 4.39
N ALA A 28 2.64 -8.33 3.17
CA ALA A 28 2.11 -7.55 2.06
C ALA A 28 0.83 -6.78 2.44
N LEU A 29 -0.07 -7.42 3.20
CA LEU A 29 -1.36 -6.86 3.59
C LEU A 29 -1.34 -6.09 4.92
N ARG A 30 -0.21 -6.07 5.64
CA ARG A 30 -0.13 -5.57 7.03
C ARG A 30 -0.73 -4.17 7.20
N ASN A 31 -0.42 -3.26 6.27
CA ASN A 31 -0.86 -1.87 6.35
C ASN A 31 -2.20 -1.66 5.64
N THR A 32 -2.41 -2.28 4.47
CA THR A 32 -3.64 -2.13 3.67
C THR A 32 -4.88 -2.70 4.37
N ARG A 33 -4.71 -3.77 5.16
CA ARG A 33 -5.81 -4.35 5.94
C ARG A 33 -6.40 -3.41 6.99
N ILE A 34 -5.66 -2.38 7.42
CA ILE A 34 -6.17 -1.36 8.35
C ILE A 34 -7.32 -0.59 7.70
N GLY A 35 -7.16 -0.20 6.43
CA GLY A 35 -8.21 0.48 5.67
C GLY A 35 -9.47 -0.37 5.53
N ASN A 36 -9.30 -1.66 5.22
CA ASN A 36 -10.42 -2.61 5.14
C ASN A 36 -11.18 -2.74 6.47
N LEU A 37 -10.45 -2.92 7.59
CA LEU A 37 -11.05 -3.14 8.90
C LEU A 37 -11.78 -1.88 9.42
N MET A 38 -11.22 -0.70 9.15
CA MET A 38 -11.72 0.58 9.67
C MET A 38 -12.67 1.30 8.69
N GLY A 39 -12.92 0.74 7.50
CA GLY A 39 -13.76 1.35 6.47
C GLY A 39 -13.21 2.65 5.88
N LEU A 40 -11.89 2.84 5.89
CA LEU A 40 -11.23 4.07 5.43
C LEU A 40 -11.14 4.11 3.91
N CYS A 41 -11.08 5.32 3.35
CA CYS A 41 -10.59 5.49 1.98
C CYS A 41 -9.06 5.60 1.97
N ALA A 42 -8.43 5.02 0.96
CA ALA A 42 -6.97 4.94 0.85
C ALA A 42 -6.51 5.07 -0.60
N VAL A 43 -5.31 5.61 -0.80
CA VAL A 43 -4.64 5.68 -2.11
C VAL A 43 -3.16 5.40 -1.95
N THR A 44 -2.58 4.73 -2.95
CA THR A 44 -1.14 4.45 -3.05
C THR A 44 -0.55 5.26 -4.18
N LEU A 45 0.50 6.03 -3.87
CA LEU A 45 1.27 6.80 -4.84
C LEU A 45 2.63 6.13 -5.09
N PRO A 46 3.13 6.10 -6.34
CA PRO A 46 4.50 5.67 -6.62
C PRO A 46 5.49 6.70 -6.07
N ILE A 47 6.66 6.23 -5.60
CA ILE A 47 7.69 7.11 -5.00
C ILE A 47 9.04 7.08 -5.76
N GLY A 48 9.00 6.82 -7.07
CA GLY A 48 10.20 6.77 -7.93
C GLY A 48 11.09 5.53 -7.77
N THR A 49 11.06 4.88 -6.61
CA THR A 49 11.72 3.58 -6.39
C THR A 49 10.82 2.44 -6.88
N PRO A 50 11.32 1.51 -7.73
CA PRO A 50 10.54 0.39 -8.22
C PRO A 50 9.91 -0.42 -7.09
N SER A 51 8.63 -0.79 -7.26
CA SER A 51 7.87 -1.60 -6.31
C SER A 51 7.66 -0.99 -4.91
N CYS A 52 7.95 0.30 -4.73
CA CYS A 52 7.70 1.04 -3.50
C CYS A 52 6.57 2.04 -3.70
N GLY A 53 5.68 2.16 -2.71
CA GLY A 53 4.57 3.11 -2.75
C GLY A 53 4.26 3.75 -1.39
N LEU A 54 3.83 5.00 -1.42
CA LEU A 54 3.34 5.75 -0.27
C LEU A 54 1.82 5.66 -0.21
N MET A 55 1.31 5.04 0.86
CA MET A 55 -0.12 4.98 1.13
C MET A 55 -0.57 6.13 2.03
N LEU A 56 -1.62 6.82 1.61
CA LEU A 56 -2.36 7.84 2.36
C LEU A 56 -3.76 7.30 2.66
N MET A 57 -4.29 7.61 3.83
CA MET A 57 -5.63 7.21 4.28
C MET A 57 -6.39 8.41 4.83
N ALA A 58 -7.70 8.41 4.68
CA ALA A 58 -8.62 9.39 5.26
C ALA A 58 -9.90 8.70 5.76
N GLY A 59 -10.78 9.45 6.42
CA GLY A 59 -12.03 8.90 6.95
C GLY A 59 -12.96 8.34 5.86
N PRO A 60 -13.95 7.50 6.23
CA PRO A 60 -14.96 7.02 5.29
C PRO A 60 -15.67 8.21 4.60
N GLY A 61 -15.79 8.19 3.27
CA GLY A 61 -16.44 9.27 2.50
C GLY A 61 -15.61 10.54 2.33
N GLU A 62 -14.33 10.55 2.73
CA GLU A 62 -13.43 11.71 2.58
C GLU A 62 -12.59 11.69 1.28
N GLU A 63 -12.99 10.97 0.23
CA GLU A 63 -12.19 10.75 -0.98
C GLU A 63 -11.77 12.07 -1.63
N ASN A 64 -12.66 13.07 -1.67
CA ASN A 64 -12.33 14.41 -2.20
C ASN A 64 -11.17 15.07 -1.44
N ARG A 65 -11.12 14.92 -0.12
CA ARG A 65 -10.02 15.45 0.70
C ARG A 65 -8.76 14.64 0.47
N LEU A 66 -8.87 13.30 0.46
CA LEU A 66 -7.75 12.41 0.22
C LEU A 66 -7.10 12.66 -1.14
N LEU A 67 -7.89 12.78 -2.21
CA LEU A 67 -7.40 13.01 -3.57
C LEU A 67 -6.69 14.36 -3.71
N ARG A 68 -7.18 15.43 -3.07
CA ARG A 68 -6.49 16.73 -3.05
C ARG A 68 -5.11 16.64 -2.39
N LEU A 69 -5.03 15.98 -1.23
CA LEU A 69 -3.76 15.76 -0.54
C LEU A 69 -2.82 14.87 -1.35
N SER A 70 -3.37 13.86 -2.02
CA SER A 70 -2.60 12.91 -2.81
C SER A 70 -2.04 13.53 -4.08
N ALA A 71 -2.79 14.41 -4.75
CA ALA A 71 -2.28 15.19 -5.87
C ALA A 71 -1.10 16.07 -5.45
N ALA A 72 -1.20 16.76 -4.31
CA ALA A 72 -0.11 17.58 -3.78
C ALA A 72 1.13 16.73 -3.41
N ALA A 73 0.92 15.57 -2.78
CA ALA A 73 1.99 14.63 -2.45
C ALA A 73 2.67 14.08 -3.72
N GLU A 74 1.89 13.72 -4.75
CA GLU A 74 2.41 13.24 -6.02
C GLU A 74 3.30 14.29 -6.70
N THR A 75 2.91 15.57 -6.69
CA THR A 75 3.77 16.67 -7.18
C THR A 75 5.08 16.76 -6.42
N ALA A 76 5.07 16.59 -5.09
CA ALA A 76 6.29 16.63 -4.29
C ALA A 76 7.21 15.42 -4.53
N LEU A 77 6.65 14.27 -4.92
CA LEU A 77 7.38 13.03 -5.20
C LEU A 77 7.94 12.95 -6.64
N LYS A 78 7.47 13.79 -7.56
CA LYS A 78 7.88 13.82 -8.98
C LYS A 78 9.23 14.50 -9.25
N ASN A 79 9.99 14.86 -8.21
CA ASN A 79 11.29 15.53 -8.31
C ASN A 79 12.47 14.55 -8.22
#